data_AF-A0A2T7BB69-F1
#
_entry.id   AF-A0A2T7BB69-F1
#
_cell.length_a   1.000
_cell.length_b   1.000
_cell.length_c   1.000
_cell.angle_alpha   90.00
_cell.angle_beta   90.00
_cell.angle_gamma   90.00
#
_symmetry.space_group_name_H-M   'P 1'
#
loop_
_entity.id
_entity.type
_entity.pdbx_description
1 polymer ?
#
loop_
_entity_poly.entity_id
_entity_poly.type
_entity_poly.pdbx_seq_one_letter_code
_entity_poly.pdbx_strand_id
1 'polypeptide(L)'
;MAEIRQLLDQLAALGFEGTQLEQDVWKNIQMNLPGFSVSHQIPYGAEIMFYELLFGKDDKGSYELQGLNATHRGEITIRHITHNGIDTASLEERMATINWKAFFEGQLLTEELAPVHELLNTLSQLGAGRDPDALGVQRELMLQYWPKGSVPWQGEKVQSIYEHKHEYRHPAMVSAPGMSLPMVSELSLKPPGEPPPDIAEQTAPGQKAKKKFRKKGPRH
;
A
#
# COMPACT_ATOMS: atom_id res chain seq x y z
N MET A 1 27.18 -5.38 19.55
CA MET A 1 26.78 -6.58 18.78
C MET A 1 25.66 -7.35 19.46
N ALA A 2 25.75 -7.68 20.76
CA ALA A 2 24.69 -8.39 21.47
C ALA A 2 23.33 -7.65 21.48
N GLU A 3 23.35 -6.32 21.63
CA GLU A 3 22.14 -5.49 21.68
C GLU A 3 21.34 -5.49 20.37
N ILE A 4 22.03 -5.40 19.22
CA ILE A 4 21.36 -5.43 17.91
C ILE A 4 20.67 -6.78 17.70
N ARG A 5 21.35 -7.87 18.06
CA ARG A 5 20.78 -9.21 17.91
C ARG A 5 19.54 -9.38 18.77
N GLN A 6 19.58 -8.90 20.02
CA GLN A 6 18.41 -8.93 20.89
C GLN A 6 17.22 -8.14 20.30
N LEU A 7 17.47 -6.96 19.73
CA LEU A 7 16.42 -6.18 19.08
C LEU A 7 15.84 -6.90 17.86
N LEU A 8 16.68 -7.50 17.02
CA LEU A 8 16.23 -8.28 15.86
C LEU A 8 15.47 -9.54 16.28
N ASP A 9 15.90 -10.24 17.33
CA ASP A 9 15.20 -11.40 17.89
C ASP A 9 13.81 -10.99 18.41
N GLN A 10 13.68 -9.81 19.03
CA GLN A 10 12.39 -9.24 19.45
C GLN A 10 11.49 -8.91 18.25
N LEU A 11 12.04 -8.31 17.19
CA LEU A 11 11.29 -8.02 15.97
C LEU A 11 10.81 -9.29 15.27
N ALA A 12 11.67 -10.30 15.16
CA ALA A 12 11.32 -11.61 14.60
C ALA A 12 10.22 -12.29 15.42
N ALA A 13 10.26 -12.22 16.76
CA ALA A 13 9.19 -12.73 17.61
C ALA A 13 7.83 -12.03 17.40
N LEU A 14 7.83 -10.81 16.87
CA LEU A 14 6.63 -10.07 16.47
C LEU A 14 6.23 -10.32 15.00
N GLY A 15 6.98 -11.15 14.27
CA GLY A 15 6.76 -11.47 12.86
C GLY A 15 7.42 -10.50 11.87
N PHE A 16 8.30 -9.61 12.35
CA PHE A 16 9.08 -8.71 11.49
C PHE A 16 10.44 -9.32 11.17
N GLU A 17 10.60 -9.81 9.95
CA GLU A 17 11.81 -10.49 9.49
C GLU A 17 12.28 -9.96 8.13
N GLY A 18 13.54 -10.22 7.79
CA GLY A 18 14.06 -10.01 6.44
C GLY A 18 15.31 -9.14 6.38
N THR A 19 16.17 -9.46 5.42
CA THR A 19 17.51 -8.87 5.29
C THR A 19 17.50 -7.34 5.19
N GLN A 20 16.51 -6.77 4.50
CA GLN A 20 16.41 -5.31 4.37
C GLN A 20 16.11 -4.63 5.71
N LEU A 21 15.20 -5.19 6.50
CA LEU A 21 14.87 -4.67 7.83
C LEU A 21 16.12 -4.68 8.73
N GLU A 22 16.87 -5.79 8.72
CA GLU A 22 18.12 -5.91 9.46
C GLU A 22 19.14 -4.86 9.04
N GLN A 23 19.33 -4.67 7.73
CA GLN A 23 20.27 -3.68 7.18
C GLN A 23 19.88 -2.25 7.57
N ASP A 24 18.59 -1.92 7.46
CA ASP A 24 18.08 -0.59 7.79
C ASP A 24 18.22 -0.30 9.29
N VAL A 25 17.86 -1.25 10.15
CA VAL A 25 18.07 -1.13 11.61
C VAL A 25 19.55 -0.97 11.93
N TRP A 26 20.41 -1.81 11.35
CA TRP A 26 21.85 -1.76 11.60
C TRP A 26 22.46 -0.43 11.17
N LYS A 27 22.14 0.04 9.96
CA LYS A 27 22.59 1.33 9.43
C LYS A 27 22.20 2.49 10.36
N ASN A 28 20.94 2.53 10.81
CA ASN A 28 20.47 3.60 11.69
C ASN A 28 21.13 3.56 13.08
N ILE A 29 21.33 2.35 13.64
CA ILE A 29 22.04 2.18 14.91
C ILE A 29 23.49 2.69 14.80
N GLN A 30 24.18 2.39 13.70
CA GLN A 30 25.54 2.88 13.46
C GLN A 30 25.63 4.40 13.37
N MET A 31 24.59 5.05 12.84
CA MET A 31 24.50 6.51 12.80
C MET A 31 24.23 7.13 14.19
N ASN A 32 23.98 6.31 15.21
CA ASN A 32 23.81 6.71 16.61
C ASN A 32 22.72 7.79 16.82
N LEU A 33 21.66 7.74 16.01
CA LEU A 33 20.53 8.69 16.07
C LEU A 33 19.77 8.59 17.42
N PRO A 34 19.15 9.68 17.91
CA PRO A 34 18.33 9.60 19.13
C PRO A 34 17.11 8.70 18.97
N GLY A 35 16.58 8.61 17.75
CA GLY A 35 15.52 7.71 17.32
C GLY A 35 15.46 7.68 15.79
N PHE A 36 14.81 6.66 15.25
CA PHE A 36 14.66 6.47 13.81
C PHE A 36 13.43 5.63 13.50
N SER A 37 12.97 5.66 12.25
CA SER A 37 11.91 4.77 11.77
C SER A 37 12.42 3.84 10.67
N VAL A 38 11.87 2.62 10.61
CA VAL A 38 12.13 1.67 9.53
C VAL A 38 10.80 1.26 8.91
N SER A 39 10.70 1.39 7.59
CA SER A 39 9.54 0.93 6.84
C SER A 39 9.66 -0.56 6.53
N HIS A 40 8.62 -1.32 6.83
CA HIS A 40 8.54 -2.76 6.58
C HIS A 40 7.20 -3.11 5.96
N GLN A 41 7.15 -4.19 5.18
CA GLN A 41 5.94 -4.62 4.48
C GLN A 41 5.76 -6.12 4.66
N ILE A 42 4.55 -6.53 5.04
CA ILE A 42 4.19 -7.94 5.18
C ILE A 42 3.02 -8.23 4.24
N PRO A 43 3.19 -9.12 3.24
CA PRO A 43 2.08 -9.55 2.40
C PRO A 43 1.10 -10.42 3.19
N TYR A 44 -0.20 -10.24 2.94
CA TYR A 44 -1.28 -10.99 3.56
C TYR A 44 -2.30 -11.42 2.49
N GLY A 45 -2.04 -12.56 1.84
CA GLY A 45 -2.82 -12.98 0.67
C GLY A 45 -2.65 -12.00 -0.49
N ALA A 46 -3.77 -11.42 -0.96
CA ALA A 46 -3.79 -10.38 -1.99
C ALA A 46 -3.65 -8.95 -1.41
N GLU A 47 -3.57 -8.84 -0.09
CA GLU A 47 -3.46 -7.58 0.65
C GLU A 47 -2.04 -7.34 1.14
N ILE A 48 -1.76 -6.14 1.62
CA ILE A 48 -0.45 -5.79 2.15
C ILE A 48 -0.56 -4.90 3.39
N MET A 49 0.23 -5.24 4.41
CA MET A 49 0.39 -4.45 5.62
C MET A 49 1.69 -3.66 5.54
N PHE A 50 1.59 -2.33 5.56
CA PHE A 50 2.74 -1.43 5.70
C PHE A 50 2.95 -1.09 7.16
N TYR A 51 4.15 -1.33 7.65
CA TYR A 51 4.57 -0.97 9.00
C TYR A 51 5.62 0.13 8.94
N GLU A 52 5.46 1.12 9.80
CA GLU A 52 6.50 2.06 10.17
C GLU A 52 6.89 1.77 11.62
N LEU A 53 8.03 1.10 11.79
CA LEU A 53 8.57 0.70 13.09
C LEU A 53 9.35 1.87 13.67
N LEU A 54 8.96 2.37 14.83
CA LEU A 54 9.56 3.54 15.48
C LEU A 54 10.53 3.07 16.57
N PHE A 55 11.80 3.43 16.45
CA PHE A 55 12.84 3.07 17.40
C PHE A 55 13.35 4.31 18.12
N GLY A 56 13.74 4.14 19.38
CA GLY A 56 14.36 5.18 20.19
C GLY A 56 15.22 4.56 21.28
N LYS A 57 16.04 5.39 21.92
CA LYS A 57 16.90 4.95 23.02
C LYS A 57 16.14 4.96 24.34
N ASP A 58 16.35 3.94 25.13
CA ASP A 58 15.95 3.89 26.53
C ASP A 58 16.88 4.77 27.41
N ASP A 59 16.59 4.82 28.71
CA ASP A 59 17.41 5.56 29.69
C ASP A 59 18.85 5.04 29.80
N LYS A 60 19.13 3.82 29.32
CA LYS A 60 20.45 3.19 29.30
C LYS A 60 21.19 3.44 27.98
N GLY A 61 20.55 4.09 27.02
CA GLY A 61 21.10 4.37 25.69
C GLY A 61 20.97 3.21 24.70
N SER A 62 20.30 2.13 25.06
CA SER A 62 20.02 0.98 24.19
C SER A 62 18.77 1.25 23.35
N TYR A 63 18.76 0.82 22.09
CA TYR A 63 17.59 1.01 21.24
C TYR A 63 16.50 -0.02 21.54
N GLU A 64 15.27 0.45 21.58
CA GLU A 64 14.06 -0.36 21.69
C GLU A 64 13.00 0.06 20.66
N LEU A 65 12.08 -0.85 20.34
CA LEU A 65 10.91 -0.53 19.53
C LEU A 65 9.91 0.26 20.39
N GLN A 66 9.72 1.53 20.07
CA GLN A 66 8.85 2.42 20.83
C GLN A 66 7.39 2.37 20.38
N GLY A 67 7.16 2.10 19.11
CA GLY A 67 5.82 2.01 18.56
C GLY A 67 5.83 1.53 17.13
N LEU A 68 4.64 1.34 16.58
CA LEU A 68 4.48 1.03 15.18
C LEU A 68 3.23 1.71 14.62
N ASN A 69 3.35 2.21 13.40
CA ASN A 69 2.19 2.61 12.61
C ASN A 69 1.93 1.52 11.57
N ALA A 70 0.76 0.91 11.63
CA ALA A 70 0.32 -0.05 10.63
C ALA A 70 -0.62 0.67 9.64
N THR A 71 -0.48 0.37 8.36
CA THR A 71 -1.43 0.75 7.32
C THR A 71 -1.77 -0.49 6.55
N HIS A 72 -3.00 -0.94 6.69
CA HIS A 72 -3.56 -2.01 5.89
C HIS A 72 -3.93 -1.45 4.53
N ARG A 73 -3.50 -2.10 3.45
CA ARG A 73 -4.01 -1.87 2.10
C ARG A 73 -4.74 -3.13 1.66
N GLY A 74 -6.04 -3.01 1.50
CA GLY A 74 -6.89 -4.09 0.99
C GLY A 74 -6.57 -4.43 -0.46
N GLU A 75 -7.10 -5.56 -0.93
CA GLU A 75 -6.96 -6.01 -2.30
C GLU A 75 -7.54 -4.97 -3.27
N ILE A 76 -6.76 -4.62 -4.31
CA ILE A 76 -7.19 -3.70 -5.36
C ILE A 76 -7.59 -4.52 -6.57
N THR A 77 -8.90 -4.65 -6.80
CA THR A 77 -9.42 -5.29 -8.02
C THR A 77 -9.43 -4.27 -9.16
N ILE A 78 -8.46 -4.39 -10.07
CA ILE A 78 -8.31 -3.46 -11.20
C ILE A 78 -9.27 -3.85 -12.32
N ARG A 79 -10.12 -2.91 -12.76
CA ARG A 79 -11.01 -3.14 -13.90
C ARG A 79 -10.24 -3.01 -15.21
N HIS A 80 -10.06 -4.10 -15.95
CA HIS A 80 -9.40 -4.03 -17.26
C HIS A 80 -10.31 -3.45 -18.36
N ILE A 81 -9.79 -2.41 -19.01
CA ILE A 81 -10.36 -1.75 -20.18
C ILE A 81 -9.30 -1.62 -21.29
N THR A 82 -9.77 -1.40 -22.52
CA THR A 82 -8.94 -0.90 -23.62
C THR A 82 -9.26 0.57 -23.86
N HIS A 83 -8.29 1.46 -23.67
CA HIS A 83 -8.47 2.90 -23.86
C HIS A 83 -7.37 3.45 -24.79
N ASN A 84 -7.75 4.08 -25.89
CA ASN A 84 -6.82 4.59 -26.92
C ASN A 84 -5.79 3.55 -27.40
N GLY A 85 -6.20 2.28 -27.50
CA GLY A 85 -5.32 1.18 -27.90
C GLY A 85 -4.41 0.64 -26.79
N ILE A 86 -4.48 1.19 -25.57
CA ILE A 86 -3.79 0.66 -24.40
C ILE A 86 -4.68 -0.40 -23.77
N ASP A 87 -4.21 -1.64 -23.78
CA ASP A 87 -4.81 -2.73 -23.00
C ASP A 87 -4.24 -2.72 -21.58
N THR A 88 -5.12 -2.44 -20.62
CA THR A 88 -4.73 -2.28 -19.21
C THR A 88 -4.42 -3.60 -18.53
N ALA A 89 -4.90 -4.75 -19.03
CA ALA A 89 -4.49 -6.06 -18.52
C ALA A 89 -3.02 -6.34 -18.85
N SER A 90 -2.64 -6.15 -20.12
CA SER A 90 -1.24 -6.26 -20.55
C SER A 90 -0.33 -5.24 -19.84
N LEU A 91 -0.83 -4.03 -19.58
CA LEU A 91 -0.09 -3.03 -18.81
C LEU A 91 0.18 -3.50 -17.37
N GLU A 92 -0.83 -4.05 -16.70
CA GLU A 92 -0.69 -4.60 -15.34
C GLU A 92 0.36 -5.72 -15.28
N GLU A 93 0.29 -6.69 -16.21
CA GLU A 93 1.25 -7.79 -16.29
C GLU A 93 2.69 -7.27 -16.39
N ARG A 94 2.92 -6.24 -17.22
CA ARG A 94 4.24 -5.59 -17.34
C ARG A 94 4.63 -4.86 -16.06
N MET A 95 3.68 -4.20 -15.38
CA MET A 95 3.94 -3.53 -14.10
C MET A 95 4.36 -4.53 -13.02
N ALA A 96 3.76 -5.72 -13.00
CA ALA A 96 4.06 -6.76 -12.03
C ALA A 96 5.50 -7.29 -12.12
N THR A 97 6.17 -7.15 -13.27
CA THR A 97 7.57 -7.61 -13.46
C THR A 97 8.62 -6.64 -12.93
N ILE A 98 8.26 -5.41 -12.57
CA ILE A 98 9.21 -4.38 -12.17
C ILE A 98 9.40 -4.37 -10.66
N ASN A 99 10.66 -4.32 -10.20
CA ASN A 99 10.97 -4.02 -8.82
C ASN A 99 10.79 -2.52 -8.55
N TRP A 100 9.54 -2.11 -8.30
CA TRP A 100 9.18 -0.70 -8.07
C TRP A 100 9.91 -0.10 -6.88
N LYS A 101 10.17 -0.88 -5.83
CA LYS A 101 10.94 -0.40 -4.68
C LYS A 101 12.34 0.03 -5.10
N ALA A 102 13.07 -0.83 -5.81
CA ALA A 102 14.40 -0.50 -6.32
C ALA A 102 14.38 0.69 -7.29
N PHE A 103 13.32 0.82 -8.11
CA PHE A 103 13.15 1.98 -8.99
C PHE A 103 13.06 3.29 -8.21
N PHE A 104 12.16 3.37 -7.22
CA PHE A 104 11.95 4.59 -6.43
C PHE A 104 13.13 4.90 -5.50
N GLU A 105 13.90 3.89 -5.08
CA GLU A 105 15.12 4.06 -4.30
C GLU A 105 16.35 4.41 -5.16
N GLY A 106 16.21 4.45 -6.49
CA GLY A 106 17.31 4.73 -7.42
C GLY A 106 18.36 3.62 -7.49
N GLN A 107 17.96 2.38 -7.21
CA GLN A 107 18.82 1.20 -7.15
C GLN A 107 18.75 0.33 -8.42
N LEU A 108 17.83 0.61 -9.36
CA LEU A 108 17.79 -0.11 -10.64
C LEU A 108 19.03 0.18 -11.49
N LEU A 109 19.44 -0.83 -12.25
CA LEU A 109 20.50 -0.70 -13.24
C LEU A 109 20.01 0.10 -14.45
N THR A 110 20.92 0.77 -15.15
CA THR A 110 20.59 1.58 -16.34
C THR A 110 19.82 0.80 -17.41
N GLU A 111 20.13 -0.48 -17.58
CA GLU A 111 19.48 -1.37 -18.56
C GLU A 111 18.01 -1.66 -18.20
N GLU A 112 17.68 -1.65 -16.90
CA GLU A 112 16.33 -1.87 -16.39
C GLU A 112 15.46 -0.60 -16.47
N LEU A 113 16.05 0.58 -16.63
CA LEU A 113 15.32 1.85 -16.66
C LEU A 113 14.53 2.07 -17.97
N ALA A 114 15.06 1.61 -19.10
CA ALA A 114 14.41 1.79 -20.40
C ALA A 114 12.98 1.20 -20.44
N PRO A 115 12.74 -0.07 -20.08
CA PRO A 115 11.38 -0.63 -20.07
C PRO A 115 10.47 0.05 -19.03
N VAL A 116 11.02 0.50 -17.90
CA VAL A 116 10.26 1.23 -16.88
C VAL A 116 9.77 2.58 -17.42
N HIS A 117 10.62 3.33 -18.11
CA HIS A 117 10.24 4.61 -18.73
C HIS A 117 9.17 4.45 -19.81
N GLU A 118 9.27 3.41 -20.64
CA GLU A 118 8.24 3.10 -21.63
C GLU A 118 6.90 2.83 -20.93
N LEU A 119 6.92 2.02 -19.88
CA LEU A 119 5.72 1.72 -19.10
C LEU A 119 5.11 2.97 -18.47
N LEU A 120 5.94 3.83 -17.86
CA LEU A 120 5.49 5.09 -17.28
C LEU A 120 4.89 6.02 -18.34
N ASN A 121 5.42 6.01 -19.57
CA ASN A 121 4.82 6.75 -20.67
C ASN A 121 3.45 6.17 -21.06
N THR A 122 3.29 4.85 -21.15
CA THR A 122 1.99 4.20 -21.41
C THR A 122 0.99 4.53 -20.29
N LEU A 123 1.42 4.43 -19.03
CA LEU A 123 0.59 4.76 -17.87
C LEU A 123 0.19 6.24 -17.87
N SER A 124 1.09 7.15 -18.28
CA SER A 124 0.79 8.58 -18.43
C SER A 124 -0.23 8.83 -19.56
N GLN A 125 -0.08 8.15 -20.70
CA GLN A 125 -1.03 8.24 -21.83
C GLN A 125 -2.42 7.73 -21.45
N LEU A 126 -2.52 6.68 -20.63
CA LEU A 126 -3.80 6.18 -20.11
C LEU A 126 -4.55 7.27 -19.33
N GLY A 127 -3.82 8.07 -18.54
CA GLY A 127 -4.37 9.18 -17.76
C GLY A 127 -4.46 10.53 -18.45
N ALA A 128 -3.94 10.68 -19.68
CA ALA A 128 -3.87 11.97 -20.37
C ALA A 128 -5.25 12.50 -20.82
N GLY A 129 -6.27 11.64 -20.83
CA GLY A 129 -7.65 11.97 -21.22
C GLY A 129 -8.49 12.58 -20.09
N ARG A 130 -9.78 12.83 -20.41
CA ARG A 130 -10.82 13.17 -19.41
C ARG A 130 -11.75 11.98 -19.10
N ASP A 131 -11.36 10.79 -19.54
CA ASP A 131 -12.14 9.57 -19.31
C ASP A 131 -11.97 9.16 -17.83
N PRO A 132 -13.04 9.20 -17.01
CA PRO A 132 -12.95 8.86 -15.60
C PRO A 132 -12.58 7.38 -15.37
N ASP A 133 -12.96 6.47 -16.28
CA ASP A 133 -12.65 5.04 -16.15
C ASP A 133 -11.14 4.82 -16.34
N ALA A 134 -10.55 5.42 -17.37
CA ALA A 134 -9.11 5.33 -17.62
C ALA A 134 -8.27 5.95 -16.49
N LEU A 135 -8.70 7.09 -15.95
CA LEU A 135 -8.08 7.71 -14.77
C LEU A 135 -8.21 6.85 -13.51
N GLY A 136 -9.33 6.15 -13.34
CA GLY A 136 -9.54 5.21 -12.24
C GLY A 136 -8.52 4.06 -12.30
N VAL A 137 -8.45 3.39 -13.45
CA VAL A 137 -7.53 2.26 -13.66
C VAL A 137 -6.07 2.67 -13.52
N GLN A 138 -5.69 3.84 -14.06
CA GLN A 138 -4.34 4.38 -13.88
C GLN A 138 -3.98 4.52 -12.39
N ARG A 139 -4.89 5.08 -11.57
CA ARG A 139 -4.65 5.29 -10.14
C ARG A 139 -4.61 3.98 -9.36
N GLU A 140 -5.46 3.03 -9.71
CA GLU A 140 -5.47 1.69 -9.11
C GLU A 140 -4.16 0.95 -9.40
N LEU A 141 -3.67 0.99 -10.64
CA LEU A 141 -2.37 0.44 -11.02
C LEU A 141 -1.22 1.09 -10.24
N MET A 142 -1.19 2.42 -10.16
CA MET A 142 -0.18 3.13 -9.36
C MET A 142 -0.26 2.73 -7.89
N LEU A 143 -1.46 2.65 -7.32
CA LEU A 143 -1.65 2.31 -5.91
C LEU A 143 -1.26 0.85 -5.63
N GLN A 144 -1.53 -0.09 -6.53
CA GLN A 144 -1.20 -1.50 -6.36
C GLN A 144 0.32 -1.71 -6.30
N TYR A 145 1.07 -1.07 -7.21
CA TYR A 145 2.48 -1.39 -7.39
C TYR A 145 3.46 -0.40 -6.75
N TRP A 146 3.06 0.85 -6.52
CA TRP A 146 3.99 1.84 -6.00
C TRP A 146 4.14 1.76 -4.47
N PRO A 147 5.37 1.96 -3.96
CA PRO A 147 5.59 2.08 -2.52
C PRO A 147 4.75 3.20 -1.90
N LYS A 148 4.41 3.01 -0.63
CA LYS A 148 3.72 4.03 0.16
C LYS A 148 4.55 5.34 0.16
N GLY A 149 3.87 6.46 -0.09
CA GLY A 149 4.48 7.79 -0.15
C GLY A 149 5.11 8.15 -1.50
N SER A 150 5.20 7.21 -2.45
CA SER A 150 5.74 7.49 -3.79
C SER A 150 4.74 8.17 -4.72
N VAL A 151 3.44 8.14 -4.43
CA VAL A 151 2.40 8.73 -5.28
C VAL A 151 2.28 10.23 -5.02
N PRO A 152 2.65 11.10 -5.98
CA PRO A 152 2.59 12.53 -5.82
C PRO A 152 1.13 13.02 -6.02
N TRP A 153 0.41 13.23 -4.92
CA TRP A 153 -0.65 14.27 -4.78
C TRP A 153 -2.00 14.12 -5.52
N GLN A 154 -2.33 13.00 -6.19
CA GLN A 154 -3.67 12.83 -6.83
C GLN A 154 -4.47 11.61 -6.34
N GLY A 155 -3.96 10.89 -5.34
CA GLY A 155 -4.50 9.61 -4.90
C GLY A 155 -5.35 9.64 -3.63
N GLU A 156 -5.42 10.72 -2.85
CA GLU A 156 -5.95 10.67 -1.47
C GLU A 156 -7.34 10.03 -1.35
N LYS A 157 -8.24 10.30 -2.31
CA LYS A 157 -9.58 9.66 -2.33
C LYS A 157 -9.48 8.16 -2.58
N VAL A 158 -8.75 7.73 -3.61
CA VAL A 158 -8.57 6.31 -3.95
C VAL A 158 -7.82 5.59 -2.83
N GLN A 159 -6.77 6.21 -2.31
CA GLN A 159 -6.00 5.72 -1.17
C GLN A 159 -6.89 5.51 0.06
N SER A 160 -7.80 6.44 0.37
CA SER A 160 -8.72 6.29 1.52
C SER A 160 -9.74 5.16 1.39
N ILE A 161 -9.97 4.65 0.18
CA ILE A 161 -10.85 3.49 -0.07
C ILE A 161 -10.13 2.19 0.32
N TYR A 162 -8.84 2.09 0.00
CA TYR A 162 -8.07 0.85 0.16
C TYR A 162 -7.18 0.86 1.41
N GLU A 163 -6.79 2.03 1.91
CA GLU A 163 -5.83 2.16 3.01
C GLU A 163 -6.50 2.56 4.33
N HIS A 164 -6.35 1.69 5.32
CA HIS A 164 -6.82 1.90 6.68
C HIS A 164 -5.63 2.04 7.63
N LYS A 165 -5.54 3.18 8.31
CA LYS A 165 -4.45 3.47 9.26
C LYS A 165 -4.81 2.98 10.65
N HIS A 166 -3.87 2.27 11.26
CA HIS A 166 -3.93 1.83 12.64
C HIS A 166 -2.65 2.26 13.35
N GLU A 167 -2.77 3.13 14.35
CA GLU A 167 -1.65 3.53 15.19
C GLU A 167 -1.64 2.68 16.45
N TYR A 168 -0.51 2.01 16.70
CA TYR A 168 -0.30 1.24 17.92
C TYR A 168 0.87 1.84 18.68
N ARG A 169 0.55 2.41 19.85
CA ARG A 169 1.56 2.80 20.83
C ARG A 169 1.69 1.70 21.86
N HIS A 170 2.91 1.25 22.11
CA HIS A 170 3.14 0.20 23.10
C HIS A 170 2.69 0.71 24.49
N PRO A 171 1.83 0.00 25.24
CA PRO A 171 1.27 0.52 26.50
C PRO A 171 2.30 0.76 27.60
N ALA A 172 3.48 0.14 27.54
CA ALA A 172 4.60 0.51 28.43
C ALA A 172 5.09 1.96 28.24
N MET A 173 4.65 2.63 27.17
CA MET A 173 4.91 4.06 26.88
C MET A 173 3.96 5.00 27.61
N VAL A 174 2.88 4.49 28.22
CA VAL A 174 1.95 5.29 29.06
C VAL A 174 2.23 5.02 30.54
N SER A 175 3.51 4.94 30.91
CA SER A 175 3.90 4.96 32.32
C SER A 175 3.90 6.42 32.81
N ALA A 176 2.71 7.01 32.89
CA ALA A 176 2.49 8.09 33.84
C ALA A 176 2.55 7.46 35.24
N PRO A 177 3.35 8.01 36.18
CA PRO A 177 3.50 7.44 37.51
C PRO A 177 2.16 7.54 38.25
N GLY A 178 1.44 6.43 38.42
CA GLY A 178 0.30 6.37 39.36
C GLY A 178 -0.92 5.51 39.02
N MET A 179 -0.97 4.74 37.93
CA MET A 179 -2.09 3.81 37.70
C MET A 179 -1.64 2.36 37.64
N SER A 180 -2.17 1.54 38.57
CA SER A 180 -2.08 0.09 38.48
C SER A 180 -2.78 -0.40 37.22
N LEU A 181 -2.03 -1.10 36.36
CA LEU A 181 -2.56 -1.73 35.16
C LEU A 181 -3.30 -3.04 35.52
N PRO A 182 -4.44 -3.34 34.88
CA PRO A 182 -5.03 -4.67 34.92
C PRO A 182 -4.14 -5.66 34.12
N MET A 183 -4.12 -6.92 34.56
CA MET A 183 -3.43 -8.01 33.87
C MET A 183 -3.95 -8.15 32.42
N VAL A 184 -3.06 -8.02 31.45
CA VAL A 184 -3.34 -8.30 30.05
C VAL A 184 -3.17 -9.79 29.81
N SER A 185 -4.27 -10.54 29.95
CA SER A 185 -4.44 -11.80 29.23
C SER A 185 -5.12 -11.47 27.89
N GLU A 186 -4.63 -12.05 26.79
CA GLU A 186 -5.13 -11.89 25.41
C GLU A 186 -4.70 -10.61 24.65
N LEU A 187 -3.42 -10.58 24.23
CA LEU A 187 -3.08 -10.05 22.90
C LEU A 187 -3.46 -11.11 21.85
N SER A 188 -4.76 -11.35 21.68
CA SER A 188 -5.27 -11.96 20.46
C SER A 188 -5.42 -10.81 19.48
N LEU A 189 -4.53 -10.73 18.49
CA LEU A 189 -4.81 -10.01 17.25
C LEU A 189 -6.03 -10.69 16.63
N LYS A 190 -7.24 -10.33 17.08
CA LYS A 190 -8.44 -10.68 16.33
C LYS A 190 -8.23 -10.06 14.95
N PRO A 191 -8.28 -10.85 13.86
CA PRO A 191 -8.23 -10.27 12.53
C PRO A 191 -9.31 -9.20 12.43
N PRO A 192 -9.05 -8.07 11.74
CA PRO A 192 -10.07 -7.07 11.48
C PRO A 192 -11.30 -7.78 10.89
N GLY A 193 -12.46 -7.42 11.43
CA GLY A 193 -13.72 -8.15 11.31
C GLY A 193 -14.09 -8.52 9.88
N GLU A 194 -14.97 -9.53 9.80
CA GLU A 194 -15.58 -10.03 8.57
C GLU A 194 -15.85 -8.90 7.55
N PRO A 195 -15.58 -9.15 6.26
CA PRO A 195 -15.88 -8.19 5.22
C PRO A 195 -17.36 -7.77 5.33
N PRO A 196 -17.68 -6.49 5.09
CA PRO A 196 -19.06 -6.05 5.08
C PRO A 196 -19.86 -6.94 4.11
N PRO A 197 -21.09 -7.35 4.48
CA PRO A 197 -21.89 -8.24 3.65
C PRO A 197 -22.00 -7.67 2.24
N ASP A 198 -21.75 -8.56 1.26
CA ASP A 198 -21.85 -8.34 -0.17
C ASP A 198 -22.88 -7.26 -0.53
N ILE A 199 -22.42 -6.24 -1.25
CA ILE A 199 -23.30 -5.41 -2.09
C ILE A 199 -23.72 -6.29 -3.27
N ALA A 200 -24.53 -7.31 -2.99
CA ALA A 200 -25.23 -8.07 -3.99
C ALA A 200 -26.49 -7.30 -4.41
N GLU A 201 -26.60 -7.10 -5.72
CA GLU A 201 -27.84 -6.89 -6.47
C GLU A 201 -28.77 -5.73 -6.05
N GLN A 202 -28.58 -4.59 -6.71
CA GLN A 202 -29.72 -3.84 -7.23
C GLN A 202 -29.75 -3.92 -8.75
N THR A 203 -30.28 -5.04 -9.23
CA THR A 203 -30.81 -5.22 -10.58
C THR A 203 -32.12 -4.45 -10.72
N ALA A 204 -32.09 -3.41 -11.57
CA ALA A 204 -33.13 -2.75 -12.36
C ALA A 204 -34.64 -2.83 -11.99
N PRO A 205 -35.38 -1.74 -12.27
CA PRO A 205 -36.63 -1.86 -13.01
C PRO A 205 -36.53 -1.17 -14.38
N GLY A 206 -36.97 -1.91 -15.40
CA GLY A 206 -36.82 -1.54 -16.80
C GLY A 206 -37.58 -0.29 -17.24
N GLN A 207 -37.08 0.30 -18.32
CA GLN A 207 -37.87 1.18 -19.18
C GLN A 207 -37.88 0.63 -20.61
N LYS A 208 -39.07 0.16 -21.00
CA LYS A 208 -39.48 -0.01 -22.38
C LYS A 208 -39.72 1.38 -22.98
N ALA A 209 -38.94 1.80 -23.97
CA ALA A 209 -39.26 2.98 -24.79
C ALA A 209 -39.00 2.75 -26.29
N LYS A 210 -40.06 2.26 -26.94
CA LYS A 210 -40.52 2.51 -28.32
C LYS A 210 -39.48 3.00 -29.36
N LYS A 211 -39.07 2.07 -30.23
CA LYS A 211 -38.67 2.33 -31.63
C LYS A 211 -39.74 3.13 -32.36
N LYS A 212 -39.46 4.38 -32.75
CA LYS A 212 -40.17 5.07 -33.84
C LYS A 212 -39.28 5.09 -35.08
N PHE A 213 -39.60 4.20 -36.02
CA PHE A 213 -39.15 4.28 -37.41
C PHE A 213 -39.70 5.56 -38.04
N ARG A 214 -38.83 6.40 -38.61
CA ARG A 214 -39.22 7.49 -39.49
C ARG A 214 -38.53 7.27 -40.84
N LYS A 215 -39.24 6.63 -41.77
CA LYS A 215 -38.91 6.66 -43.20
C LYS A 215 -39.15 8.09 -43.71
N LYS A 216 -38.12 8.75 -44.25
CA LYS A 216 -38.29 9.83 -45.23
C LYS A 216 -37.71 9.31 -46.54
N GLY A 217 -38.58 9.21 -47.53
CA GLY A 217 -38.22 8.84 -48.90
C GLY A 217 -37.50 9.98 -49.64
N PRO A 218 -37.01 9.69 -50.86
CA PRO A 218 -36.24 10.62 -51.67
C PRO A 218 -37.15 11.70 -52.28
N ARG A 219 -36.61 12.92 -52.41
CA ARG A 219 -37.18 13.93 -53.31
C ARG A 219 -36.46 13.84 -54.64
N HIS A 220 -37.26 13.65 -55.68
CA HIS A 220 -36.92 13.97 -57.07
C HIS A 220 -36.72 15.47 -57.24
#